data_AF-A0A963ZTW2-F1
#
_entry.id   AF-A0A963ZTW2-F1
#
_cell.length_a   1.000
_cell.length_b   1.000
_cell.length_c   1.000
_cell.angle_alpha   90.00
_cell.angle_beta   90.00
_cell.angle_gamma   90.00
#
_symmetry.space_group_name_H-M   'P 1'
#
loop_
_entity.id
_entity.type
_entity.pdbx_description
1 polymer ?
#
loop_
_entity_poly.entity_id
_entity_poly.type
_entity_poly.pdbx_seq_one_letter_code
_entity_poly.pdbx_strand_id
1 'polypeptide(L)'
;MKLIKVGIANVPVLHEVAKTAYAGNFHTHWEAGGLEWYLDREFGIARLTADLEKPDIVWWLIYVEEAPVGFVKLNTRSGLDDLPAEACCELEKIYVLPDLKGGGIGKKVLAELIDRVGETAGKRILHLCVLDTNLPSIGFYKKAGFTFHSKCRLELPYFKDAFRGMDRMVLDLDKAKIDRLTARFFDIFTNADGRRPDWDAVYSTCIPEALIIKKSGLDQEVYNLDSFIAPRRKLLSGGALTGFSEWEESEETRISGHIAQRFSQYRKKGVMDGRPFEQSGRKLFQFIKTGTGWQITAVVWEDY
;
A
#
# COMPACT_ATOMS: atom_id res chain seq x y z
N MET A 1 7.16 10.71 12.09
CA MET A 1 8.05 10.35 10.97
C MET A 1 7.74 11.30 9.83
N LYS A 2 8.75 11.74 9.07
CA LYS A 2 8.63 12.67 7.95
C LYS A 2 9.50 12.18 6.78
N LEU A 3 9.05 12.43 5.55
CA LEU A 3 9.87 12.29 4.34
C LEU A 3 10.30 13.68 3.88
N ILE A 4 11.61 13.92 3.86
CA ILE A 4 12.19 15.20 3.40
C ILE A 4 12.80 14.95 2.02
N LYS A 5 12.28 15.65 1.00
CA LYS A 5 12.84 15.58 -0.36
C LYS A 5 14.26 16.14 -0.32
N VAL A 6 15.22 15.39 -0.87
CA VAL A 6 16.64 15.75 -0.84
C VAL A 6 16.88 16.86 -1.86
N GLY A 7 17.40 17.98 -1.38
CA GLY A 7 18.08 18.99 -2.20
C GLY A 7 19.59 18.95 -1.98
N ILE A 8 20.33 19.86 -2.64
CA ILE A 8 21.80 19.89 -2.58
C ILE A 8 22.34 19.96 -1.14
N ALA A 9 21.67 20.72 -0.26
CA ALA A 9 22.05 20.87 1.14
C ALA A 9 21.95 19.57 1.95
N ASN A 10 21.15 18.60 1.50
CA ASN A 10 20.94 17.33 2.20
C ASN A 10 21.86 16.21 1.67
N VAL A 11 22.61 16.44 0.59
CA VAL A 11 23.46 15.41 -0.04
C VAL A 11 24.49 14.81 0.93
N PRO A 12 25.19 15.59 1.78
CA PRO A 12 26.11 15.00 2.76
C PRO A 12 25.40 14.06 3.76
N VAL A 13 24.19 14.42 4.20
CA VAL A 13 23.41 13.58 5.12
C VAL A 13 22.93 12.30 4.42
N LEU A 14 22.46 12.43 3.16
CA LEU A 14 22.07 11.27 2.36
C LEU A 14 23.24 10.32 2.13
N HIS A 15 24.44 10.84 1.83
CA HIS A 15 25.65 10.04 1.64
C HIS A 15 25.93 9.12 2.83
N GLU A 16 26.00 9.70 4.03
CA GLU A 16 26.32 8.98 5.26
C GLU A 16 25.24 7.94 5.61
N VAL A 17 23.97 8.34 5.61
CA VAL A 17 22.85 7.45 5.95
C VAL A 17 22.71 6.34 4.93
N ALA A 18 22.91 6.62 3.64
CA ALA A 18 22.77 5.62 2.60
C ALA A 18 23.88 4.57 2.64
N LYS A 19 25.13 5.00 2.84
CA LYS A 19 26.28 4.07 3.01
C LYS A 19 26.08 3.18 4.22
N THR A 20 25.71 3.77 5.36
CA THR A 20 25.49 3.03 6.61
C THR A 20 24.35 2.02 6.49
N ALA A 21 23.18 2.47 6.00
CA ALA A 21 22.02 1.60 5.88
C ALA A 21 22.26 0.47 4.85
N TYR A 22 22.90 0.75 3.72
CA TYR A 22 23.16 -0.29 2.71
C TYR A 22 24.19 -1.32 3.20
N ALA A 23 25.32 -0.88 3.77
CA ALA A 23 26.36 -1.78 4.26
C ALA A 23 25.84 -2.75 5.33
N GLY A 24 25.02 -2.26 6.26
CA GLY A 24 24.39 -3.09 7.29
C GLY A 24 23.44 -4.17 6.74
N ASN A 25 22.99 -4.06 5.49
CA ASN A 25 22.11 -5.03 4.84
C ASN A 25 22.84 -6.02 3.93
N PHE A 26 23.88 -5.59 3.21
CA PHE A 26 24.44 -6.38 2.09
C PHE A 26 25.93 -6.66 2.18
N HIS A 27 26.62 -6.35 3.28
CA HIS A 27 28.08 -6.57 3.38
C HIS A 27 28.55 -7.99 3.00
N THR A 28 27.74 -9.02 3.23
CA THR A 28 28.07 -10.42 2.88
C THR A 28 27.85 -10.78 1.40
N HIS A 29 27.21 -9.92 0.61
CA HIS A 29 26.78 -10.21 -0.76
C HIS A 29 27.83 -9.84 -1.83
N TRP A 30 28.92 -9.21 -1.41
CA TRP A 30 29.97 -8.72 -2.28
C TRP A 30 31.23 -9.58 -2.19
N GLU A 31 31.94 -9.68 -3.31
CA GLU A 31 33.35 -10.10 -3.34
C GLU A 31 34.24 -9.02 -2.73
N ALA A 32 35.50 -9.35 -2.44
CA ALA A 32 36.46 -8.44 -1.82
C ALA A 32 36.57 -7.10 -2.58
N GLY A 33 36.42 -5.97 -1.88
CA GLY A 33 36.44 -4.62 -2.44
C GLY A 33 35.18 -4.19 -3.19
N GLY A 34 34.22 -5.12 -3.39
CA GLY A 34 33.00 -4.86 -4.15
C GLY A 34 32.01 -3.94 -3.44
N LEU A 35 31.89 -4.07 -2.11
CA LEU A 35 31.00 -3.23 -1.32
C LEU A 35 31.48 -1.77 -1.36
N GLU A 36 32.76 -1.53 -1.10
CA GLU A 36 33.36 -0.19 -1.12
C GLU A 36 33.19 0.46 -2.48
N TRP A 37 33.48 -0.29 -3.56
CA TRP A 37 33.25 0.15 -4.93
C TRP A 37 31.80 0.56 -5.17
N TYR A 38 30.83 -0.24 -4.72
CA TYR A 38 29.41 0.04 -4.90
C TYR A 38 28.96 1.26 -4.11
N LEU A 39 29.37 1.35 -2.83
CA LEU A 39 29.01 2.45 -1.96
C LEU A 39 29.50 3.79 -2.51
N ASP A 40 30.72 3.84 -3.02
CA ASP A 40 31.27 5.07 -3.60
C ASP A 40 30.63 5.40 -4.96
N ARG A 41 30.31 4.39 -5.78
CA ARG A 41 29.65 4.58 -7.07
C ARG A 41 28.21 5.06 -6.93
N GLU A 42 27.42 4.42 -6.07
CA GLU A 42 25.97 4.68 -5.97
C GLU A 42 25.63 5.79 -4.99
N PHE A 43 26.36 5.89 -3.88
CA PHE A 43 26.08 6.86 -2.83
C PHE A 43 27.14 7.97 -2.74
N GLY A 44 28.17 7.98 -3.59
CA GLY A 44 29.15 9.07 -3.64
C GLY A 44 28.50 10.43 -3.91
N ILE A 45 29.06 11.49 -3.31
CA ILE A 45 28.53 12.85 -3.39
C ILE A 45 28.32 13.31 -4.85
N ALA A 46 29.27 13.03 -5.73
CA ALA A 46 29.17 13.38 -7.14
C ALA A 46 27.99 12.67 -7.83
N ARG A 47 27.78 11.38 -7.54
CA ARG A 47 26.65 10.62 -8.10
C ARG A 47 25.32 11.13 -7.57
N LEU A 48 25.20 11.32 -6.25
CA LEU A 48 23.99 11.83 -5.62
C LEU A 48 23.61 13.20 -6.18
N THR A 49 24.59 14.09 -6.34
CA THR A 49 24.39 15.43 -6.93
C THR A 49 23.89 15.32 -8.37
N ALA A 50 24.51 14.48 -9.20
CA ALA A 50 24.08 14.27 -10.58
C ALA A 50 22.68 13.64 -10.70
N ASP A 51 22.28 12.81 -9.74
CA ASP A 51 20.91 12.28 -9.69
C ASP A 51 19.88 13.40 -9.38
N LEU A 52 20.23 14.46 -8.64
CA LEU A 52 19.34 15.59 -8.37
C LEU A 52 19.06 16.46 -9.61
N GLU A 53 19.91 16.39 -10.64
CA GLU A 53 19.71 17.09 -11.92
C GLU A 53 18.74 16.34 -12.84
N LYS A 54 18.43 15.08 -12.54
CA LYS A 54 17.52 14.26 -13.35
C LYS A 54 16.08 14.48 -12.90
N PRO A 55 15.17 14.94 -13.78
CA PRO A 55 13.79 15.23 -13.39
C PRO A 55 13.04 13.98 -12.92
N ASP A 56 13.42 12.81 -13.44
CA ASP A 56 12.75 11.55 -13.14
C ASP A 56 13.26 10.87 -11.88
N ILE A 57 14.39 11.31 -11.30
CA ILE A 57 14.94 10.70 -10.08
C ILE A 57 14.60 11.56 -8.86
N VAL A 58 14.04 10.91 -7.85
CA VAL A 58 13.70 11.57 -6.59
C VAL A 58 14.27 10.80 -5.41
N TRP A 59 14.91 11.55 -4.52
CA TRP A 59 15.44 11.05 -3.26
C TRP A 59 14.69 11.68 -2.08
N TRP A 60 14.40 10.87 -1.06
CA TRP A 60 13.92 11.34 0.23
C TRP A 60 14.78 10.80 1.36
N LEU A 61 15.01 11.63 2.38
CA LEU A 61 15.47 11.20 3.69
C LEU A 61 14.26 10.86 4.56
N ILE A 62 14.35 9.77 5.31
CA ILE A 62 13.35 9.36 6.29
C ILE A 62 13.78 9.90 7.65
N TYR A 63 12.96 10.74 8.26
CA TYR A 63 13.20 11.29 9.59
C TYR A 63 12.24 10.71 10.62
N VAL A 64 12.77 10.27 11.76
CA VAL A 64 11.99 10.00 12.98
C VAL A 64 12.42 11.04 13.99
N GLU A 65 11.46 11.81 14.47
CA GLU A 65 11.74 13.06 15.20
C GLU A 65 12.68 13.94 14.36
N GLU A 66 13.86 14.29 14.87
CA GLU A 66 14.85 15.12 14.19
C GLU A 66 16.05 14.30 13.65
N ALA A 67 16.02 12.97 13.77
CA ALA A 67 17.11 12.10 13.32
C ALA A 67 16.83 11.51 11.92
N PRO A 68 17.80 11.55 10.98
CA PRO A 68 17.69 10.86 9.71
C PRO A 68 17.98 9.36 9.92
N VAL A 69 16.98 8.53 9.64
CA VAL A 69 16.99 7.09 9.95
C VAL A 69 16.96 6.19 8.73
N GLY A 70 16.98 6.76 7.53
CA GLY A 70 16.90 6.01 6.29
C GLY A 70 16.69 6.90 5.08
N PHE A 71 16.48 6.27 3.93
CA PHE A 71 16.25 6.97 2.68
C PHE A 71 15.37 6.17 1.71
N VAL A 72 14.86 6.89 0.71
CA VAL A 72 14.13 6.34 -0.44
C VAL A 72 14.72 6.91 -1.71
N LYS A 73 14.85 6.07 -2.74
CA LYS A 73 15.07 6.48 -4.12
C LYS A 73 13.93 5.98 -4.98
N LEU A 74 13.35 6.87 -5.77
CA LEU A 74 12.30 6.57 -6.74
C LEU A 74 12.74 7.06 -8.13
N ASN A 75 12.56 6.23 -9.14
CA ASN A 75 12.54 6.66 -10.52
C ASN A 75 11.08 6.80 -10.97
N THR A 76 10.66 8.02 -11.26
CA THR A 76 9.28 8.32 -11.65
C THR A 76 8.97 7.95 -13.09
N ARG A 77 9.94 7.51 -13.88
CA ARG A 77 9.74 7.10 -15.28
C ARG A 77 10.55 5.84 -15.57
N SER A 78 9.95 4.69 -15.23
CA SER A 78 10.60 3.37 -15.39
C SER A 78 9.57 2.36 -15.86
N GLY A 79 9.58 2.04 -17.16
CA GLY A 79 8.61 1.14 -17.79
C GLY A 79 8.91 -0.33 -17.57
N LEU A 80 7.95 -1.17 -17.94
CA LEU A 80 8.07 -2.62 -18.02
C LEU A 80 7.81 -3.06 -19.47
N ASP A 81 8.11 -4.32 -19.80
CA ASP A 81 7.99 -4.84 -21.17
C ASP A 81 6.58 -4.64 -21.76
N ASP A 82 5.55 -4.68 -20.91
CA ASP A 82 4.13 -4.55 -21.26
C ASP A 82 3.53 -3.18 -20.84
N LEU A 83 4.30 -2.30 -20.19
CA LEU A 83 3.79 -1.06 -19.60
C LEU A 83 4.70 0.15 -19.87
N PRO A 84 4.15 1.26 -20.38
CA PRO A 84 4.95 2.43 -20.74
C PRO A 84 5.57 3.10 -19.49
N ALA A 85 6.76 3.68 -19.67
CA ALA A 85 7.51 4.30 -18.59
C ALA A 85 6.79 5.49 -17.95
N GLU A 86 5.97 6.21 -18.72
CA GLU A 86 5.12 7.31 -18.26
C GLU A 86 4.10 6.84 -17.23
N ALA A 87 3.61 5.62 -17.34
CA ALA A 87 2.60 5.06 -16.46
C ALA A 87 3.20 4.42 -15.19
N CYS A 88 4.53 4.33 -15.10
CA CYS A 88 5.21 3.51 -14.12
C CYS A 88 6.23 4.30 -13.31
N CYS A 89 6.27 4.03 -12.01
CA CYS A 89 7.34 4.46 -11.12
C CYS A 89 8.06 3.22 -10.58
N GLU A 90 9.37 3.31 -10.39
CA GLU A 90 10.19 2.30 -9.75
C GLU A 90 10.64 2.77 -8.37
N LEU A 91 10.27 2.03 -7.34
CA LEU A 91 10.89 2.11 -6.02
C LEU A 91 12.25 1.42 -6.08
N GLU A 92 13.27 2.16 -6.53
CA GLU A 92 14.62 1.62 -6.68
C GLU A 92 15.24 1.22 -5.33
N LYS A 93 15.06 2.06 -4.31
CA LYS A 93 15.69 1.84 -3.00
C LYS A 93 14.78 2.31 -1.87
N ILE A 94 14.63 1.49 -0.84
CA ILE A 94 14.02 1.86 0.45
C ILE A 94 14.83 1.20 1.57
N TYR A 95 15.48 2.01 2.38
CA TYR A 95 16.33 1.51 3.45
C TYR A 95 16.11 2.30 4.73
N VAL A 96 16.08 1.56 5.83
CA VAL A 96 16.07 2.07 7.19
C VAL A 96 17.33 1.53 7.88
N LEU A 97 17.93 2.32 8.76
CA LEU A 97 19.09 1.92 9.55
C LEU A 97 18.81 0.60 10.28
N PRO A 98 19.80 -0.31 10.38
CA PRO A 98 19.60 -1.66 10.91
C PRO A 98 18.94 -1.70 12.29
N ASP A 99 19.36 -0.82 13.19
CA ASP A 99 18.91 -0.77 14.60
C ASP A 99 17.44 -0.38 14.76
N LEU A 100 16.82 0.14 13.69
CA LEU A 100 15.44 0.62 13.67
C LEU A 100 14.52 -0.26 12.82
N LYS A 101 15.01 -1.41 12.36
CA LYS A 101 14.20 -2.41 11.68
C LYS A 101 13.16 -3.02 12.62
N GLY A 102 12.04 -3.47 12.06
CA GLY A 102 10.95 -4.05 12.84
C GLY A 102 10.05 -3.02 13.54
N GLY A 103 10.47 -1.76 13.71
CA GLY A 103 9.68 -0.69 14.32
C GLY A 103 8.55 -0.10 13.45
N GLY A 104 8.20 -0.73 12.32
CA GLY A 104 7.12 -0.29 11.43
C GLY A 104 7.40 0.94 10.57
N ILE A 105 8.61 1.52 10.63
CA ILE A 105 9.00 2.70 9.82
C ILE A 105 8.85 2.42 8.32
N GLY A 106 9.41 1.31 7.83
CA GLY A 106 9.33 0.94 6.41
C GLY A 106 7.89 0.82 5.90
N LYS A 107 6.98 0.26 6.72
CA LYS A 107 5.55 0.17 6.39
C LYS A 107 4.93 1.55 6.22
N LYS A 108 5.22 2.48 7.13
CA LYS A 108 4.71 3.86 7.06
C LYS A 108 5.27 4.61 5.85
N VAL A 109 6.56 4.44 5.56
CA VAL A 109 7.20 5.04 4.38
C VAL A 109 6.59 4.50 3.09
N LEU A 110 6.45 3.19 2.96
CA LEU A 110 5.87 2.59 1.75
C LEU A 110 4.42 3.03 1.53
N ALA A 111 3.60 3.10 2.60
CA ALA A 111 2.25 3.61 2.50
C ALA A 111 2.21 5.07 1.98
N GLU A 112 3.01 5.95 2.59
CA GLU A 112 3.14 7.36 2.16
C GLU A 112 3.61 7.48 0.70
N LEU A 113 4.53 6.62 0.25
CA LEU A 113 4.98 6.62 -1.15
C LEU A 113 3.88 6.17 -2.11
N ILE A 114 3.13 5.12 -1.77
CA ILE A 114 2.00 4.66 -2.57
C ILE A 114 0.98 5.80 -2.75
N ASP A 115 0.74 6.59 -1.70
CA ASP A 115 -0.21 7.71 -1.72
C ASP A 115 0.27 8.79 -2.68
N ARG A 116 1.50 9.27 -2.50
CA ARG A 116 2.11 10.31 -3.34
C ARG A 116 2.18 9.90 -4.81
N VAL A 117 2.58 8.66 -5.08
CA VAL A 117 2.65 8.15 -6.46
C VAL A 117 1.25 7.97 -7.03
N GLY A 118 0.30 7.45 -6.25
CA GLY A 118 -1.09 7.28 -6.65
C GLY A 118 -1.82 8.59 -6.97
N GLU A 119 -1.42 9.71 -6.35
CA GLU A 119 -1.95 11.05 -6.64
C GLU A 119 -1.35 11.69 -7.90
N THR A 120 -0.25 11.14 -8.42
CA THR A 120 0.42 11.68 -9.61
C THR A 120 -0.35 11.28 -10.87
N ALA A 121 -0.77 12.27 -11.66
CA ALA A 121 -1.53 12.05 -12.88
C ALA A 121 -0.76 11.12 -13.86
N GLY A 122 -1.48 10.17 -14.45
CA GLY A 122 -0.93 9.22 -15.41
C GLY A 122 -0.20 8.01 -14.80
N LYS A 123 0.11 8.01 -13.49
CA LYS A 123 0.74 6.86 -12.83
C LYS A 123 -0.28 5.78 -12.52
N ARG A 124 0.08 4.54 -12.89
CA ARG A 124 -0.74 3.34 -12.76
C ARG A 124 -0.04 2.27 -11.94
N ILE A 125 1.27 2.10 -12.16
CA ILE A 125 2.05 1.03 -11.54
C ILE A 125 3.19 1.62 -10.71
N LEU A 126 3.34 1.12 -9.49
CA LEU A 126 4.57 1.22 -8.72
C LEU A 126 5.24 -0.15 -8.76
N HIS A 127 6.46 -0.24 -9.28
CA HIS A 127 7.22 -1.49 -9.32
C HIS A 127 8.53 -1.39 -8.56
N LEU A 128 9.14 -2.55 -8.31
CA LEU A 128 10.43 -2.67 -7.67
C LEU A 128 11.10 -3.99 -8.06
N CYS A 129 12.41 -4.06 -7.85
CA CYS A 129 13.17 -5.31 -7.91
C CYS A 129 13.71 -5.65 -6.52
N VAL A 130 13.57 -6.91 -6.10
CA VAL A 130 14.05 -7.42 -4.82
C VAL A 130 14.83 -8.71 -5.06
N LEU A 131 15.92 -8.94 -4.32
CA LEU A 131 16.65 -10.22 -4.40
C LEU A 131 15.69 -11.37 -4.10
N ASP A 132 15.67 -12.41 -4.93
CA ASP A 132 14.72 -13.51 -4.79
C ASP A 132 15.01 -14.40 -3.56
N THR A 133 16.21 -14.29 -3.01
CA THR A 133 16.61 -14.87 -1.73
C THR A 133 16.15 -14.07 -0.51
N ASN A 134 15.73 -12.81 -0.68
CA ASN A 134 15.29 -11.93 0.41
C ASN A 134 13.79 -12.12 0.72
N LEU A 135 13.46 -13.33 1.20
CA LEU A 135 12.09 -13.72 1.56
C LEU A 135 11.40 -12.75 2.55
N PRO A 136 12.10 -12.17 3.57
CA PRO A 136 11.47 -11.19 4.44
C PRO A 136 10.98 -9.93 3.69
N SER A 137 11.77 -9.41 2.74
CA SER A 137 11.39 -8.22 1.97
C SER A 137 10.28 -8.54 0.96
N ILE A 138 10.33 -9.71 0.32
CA ILE A 138 9.24 -10.19 -0.53
C ILE A 138 7.93 -10.28 0.26
N GLY A 139 7.97 -10.85 1.48
CA GLY A 139 6.81 -10.90 2.38
C GLY A 139 6.31 -9.51 2.81
N PHE A 140 7.23 -8.56 3.03
CA PHE A 140 6.89 -7.16 3.31
C PHE A 140 6.14 -6.50 2.15
N TYR A 141 6.62 -6.66 0.91
CA TYR A 141 5.97 -6.08 -0.27
C TYR A 141 4.63 -6.76 -0.59
N LYS A 142 4.53 -8.09 -0.45
CA LYS A 142 3.26 -8.82 -0.60
C LYS A 142 2.19 -8.31 0.36
N LYS A 143 2.54 -8.07 1.63
CA LYS A 143 1.63 -7.48 2.63
C LYS A 143 1.22 -6.04 2.29
N ALA A 144 1.98 -5.34 1.46
CA ALA A 144 1.64 -4.01 0.97
C ALA A 144 0.84 -4.02 -0.35
N GLY A 145 0.50 -5.21 -0.87
CA GLY A 145 -0.30 -5.39 -2.09
C GLY A 145 0.51 -5.64 -3.36
N PHE A 146 1.85 -5.71 -3.28
CA PHE A 146 2.66 -6.01 -4.45
C PHE A 146 2.53 -7.49 -4.85
N THR A 147 2.44 -7.74 -6.15
CA THR A 147 2.41 -9.08 -6.75
C THR A 147 3.67 -9.33 -7.57
N PHE A 148 4.01 -10.60 -7.77
CA PHE A 148 5.11 -10.99 -8.66
C PHE A 148 4.74 -10.66 -10.11
N HIS A 149 5.69 -10.11 -10.86
CA HIS A 149 5.55 -9.80 -12.27
C HIS A 149 6.46 -10.68 -13.14
N SER A 150 7.78 -10.57 -12.93
CA SER A 150 8.77 -11.29 -13.72
C SER A 150 10.08 -11.50 -12.95
N LYS A 151 10.92 -12.41 -13.44
CA LYS A 151 12.30 -12.54 -12.98
C LYS A 151 13.19 -11.52 -13.68
N CYS A 152 14.18 -11.01 -12.96
CA CYS A 152 15.27 -10.21 -13.52
C CYS A 152 16.58 -10.56 -12.80
N ARG A 153 17.68 -9.94 -13.21
CA ARG A 153 19.01 -10.22 -12.68
C ARG A 153 19.75 -8.94 -12.34
N LEU A 154 20.42 -8.94 -11.20
CA LEU A 154 21.26 -7.83 -10.77
C LEU A 154 22.60 -7.86 -11.51
N GLU A 155 22.82 -6.90 -12.41
CA GLU A 155 24.07 -6.78 -13.16
C GLU A 155 24.99 -5.73 -12.55
N LEU A 156 25.70 -6.14 -11.50
CA LEU A 156 26.72 -5.32 -10.85
C LEU A 156 28.06 -6.07 -10.76
N PRO A 157 29.18 -5.41 -11.12
CA PRO A 157 30.52 -5.94 -10.84
C PRO A 157 30.68 -6.31 -9.37
N TYR A 158 31.44 -7.36 -9.07
CA TYR A 158 31.75 -7.81 -7.71
C TYR A 158 30.57 -8.27 -6.84
N PHE A 159 29.32 -8.21 -7.32
CA PHE A 159 28.19 -8.82 -6.63
C PHE A 159 28.27 -10.34 -6.84
N LYS A 160 28.22 -11.11 -5.75
CA LYS A 160 28.33 -12.58 -5.80
C LYS A 160 27.23 -13.16 -6.67
N ASP A 161 27.64 -14.03 -7.59
CA ASP A 161 26.75 -14.59 -8.62
C ASP A 161 25.52 -15.28 -8.02
N ALA A 162 25.74 -16.02 -6.92
CA ALA A 162 24.72 -16.75 -6.18
C ALA A 162 23.57 -15.89 -5.63
N PHE A 163 23.74 -14.55 -5.55
CA PHE A 163 22.72 -13.64 -5.03
C PHE A 163 22.10 -12.73 -6.10
N ARG A 164 22.45 -12.89 -7.38
CA ARG A 164 22.01 -11.96 -8.44
C ARG A 164 20.56 -12.16 -8.90
N GLY A 165 19.91 -13.25 -8.51
CA GLY A 165 18.50 -13.49 -8.83
C GLY A 165 17.58 -12.43 -8.21
N MET A 166 16.66 -11.89 -8.99
CA MET A 166 15.71 -10.88 -8.52
C MET A 166 14.29 -11.18 -8.97
N ASP A 167 13.34 -10.89 -8.08
CA ASP A 167 11.92 -10.79 -8.41
C ASP A 167 11.58 -9.33 -8.69
N ARG A 168 10.98 -9.10 -9.85
CA ARG A 168 10.27 -7.85 -10.12
C ARG A 168 8.86 -7.97 -9.58
N MET A 169 8.46 -7.01 -8.75
CA MET A 169 7.14 -6.94 -8.16
C MET A 169 6.43 -5.64 -8.56
N VAL A 170 5.11 -5.70 -8.70
CA VAL A 170 4.27 -4.58 -9.15
C VAL A 170 3.10 -4.35 -8.20
N LEU A 171 2.69 -3.10 -8.06
CA LEU A 171 1.49 -2.67 -7.36
C LEU A 171 0.64 -1.85 -8.34
N ASP A 172 -0.59 -2.31 -8.59
CA ASP A 172 -1.60 -1.51 -9.26
C ASP A 172 -2.15 -0.45 -8.29
N LEU A 173 -1.91 0.82 -8.61
CA LEU A 173 -2.26 1.95 -7.75
C LEU A 173 -3.78 2.15 -7.65
N ASP A 174 -4.53 1.83 -8.70
CA ASP A 174 -6.00 1.91 -8.67
C ASP A 174 -6.58 0.77 -7.85
N LYS A 175 -6.04 -0.45 -7.99
CA LYS A 175 -6.43 -1.55 -7.13
C LYS A 175 -6.09 -1.28 -5.66
N ALA A 176 -4.92 -0.73 -5.36
CA ALA A 176 -4.53 -0.36 -4.00
C ALA A 176 -5.49 0.67 -3.37
N LYS A 177 -6.01 1.62 -4.16
CA LYS A 177 -7.04 2.57 -3.73
C LYS A 177 -8.38 1.88 -3.46
N ILE A 178 -8.80 0.97 -4.34
CA ILE A 178 -10.04 0.18 -4.15
C ILE A 178 -9.94 -0.71 -2.91
N ASP A 179 -8.79 -1.35 -2.68
CA ASP A 179 -8.55 -2.19 -1.49
C ASP A 179 -8.74 -1.37 -0.20
N ARG A 180 -8.18 -0.15 -0.15
CA ARG A 180 -8.35 0.75 1.01
C ARG A 180 -9.76 1.29 1.16
N LEU A 181 -10.41 1.65 0.05
CA LEU A 181 -11.79 2.13 0.05
C LEU A 181 -12.75 1.04 0.58
N THR A 182 -12.54 -0.19 0.12
CA THR A 182 -13.31 -1.37 0.56
C THR A 182 -13.05 -1.66 2.04
N ALA A 183 -11.78 -1.67 2.46
CA ALA A 183 -11.44 -1.85 3.88
C ALA A 183 -12.07 -0.76 4.76
N ARG A 184 -12.08 0.50 4.30
CA ARG A 184 -12.75 1.60 5.00
C ARG A 184 -14.25 1.36 5.11
N PHE A 185 -14.90 0.86 4.05
CA PHE A 185 -16.35 0.54 4.08
C PHE A 185 -16.68 -0.53 5.12
N PHE A 186 -15.90 -1.62 5.19
CA PHE A 186 -16.06 -2.66 6.21
C PHE A 186 -15.88 -2.11 7.63
N ASP A 187 -14.97 -1.15 7.78
CA ASP A 187 -14.56 -0.61 9.06
C ASP A 187 -15.51 0.46 9.63
N ILE A 188 -16.42 1.02 8.81
CA ILE A 188 -17.42 2.04 9.20
C ILE A 188 -18.12 1.68 10.50
N PHE A 189 -18.48 0.40 10.65
CA PHE A 189 -19.35 -0.08 11.73
C PHE A 189 -18.59 -0.69 12.92
N THR A 190 -17.26 -0.75 12.86
CA THR A 190 -16.45 -1.40 13.90
C THR A 190 -16.60 -0.68 15.26
N ASN A 191 -17.03 -1.41 16.29
CA ASN A 191 -17.04 -0.96 17.69
C ASN A 191 -16.29 -1.89 18.65
N ALA A 192 -15.38 -2.71 18.10
CA ALA A 192 -14.47 -3.57 18.85
C ALA A 192 -13.19 -2.83 19.28
N ASP A 193 -12.47 -3.40 20.26
CA ASP A 193 -11.11 -2.98 20.65
C ASP A 193 -10.99 -1.49 21.02
N GLY A 194 -12.00 -0.94 21.68
CA GLY A 194 -12.05 0.47 22.11
C GLY A 194 -12.32 1.47 20.98
N ARG A 195 -12.57 0.99 19.76
CA ARG A 195 -12.90 1.80 18.59
C ARG A 195 -14.37 2.22 18.62
N ARG A 196 -14.67 3.32 17.94
CA ARG A 196 -16.04 3.80 17.73
C ARG A 196 -16.35 3.78 16.23
N PRO A 197 -17.58 3.47 15.83
CA PRO A 197 -17.99 3.53 14.43
C PRO A 197 -17.85 4.96 13.87
N ASP A 198 -17.48 5.06 12.61
CA ASP A 198 -17.37 6.30 11.85
C ASP A 198 -18.50 6.36 10.80
N TRP A 199 -19.68 6.81 11.23
CA TRP A 199 -20.87 6.86 10.39
C TRP A 199 -20.69 7.73 9.16
N ASP A 200 -19.96 8.83 9.31
CA ASP A 200 -19.81 9.85 8.29
C ASP A 200 -18.86 9.39 7.17
N ALA A 201 -18.01 8.39 7.45
CA ALA A 201 -17.16 7.79 6.43
C ALA A 201 -17.96 7.30 5.22
N VAL A 202 -19.20 6.82 5.39
CA VAL A 202 -19.99 6.32 4.25
C VAL A 202 -20.20 7.38 3.16
N TYR A 203 -20.37 8.65 3.53
CA TYR A 203 -20.59 9.75 2.60
C TYR A 203 -19.31 10.17 1.87
N SER A 204 -18.14 9.79 2.40
CA SER A 204 -16.85 9.95 1.73
C SER A 204 -16.40 8.71 0.96
N THR A 205 -16.95 7.53 1.26
CA THR A 205 -16.62 6.28 0.56
C THR A 205 -17.53 6.00 -0.62
N CYS A 206 -18.79 6.42 -0.53
CA CYS A 206 -19.81 6.20 -1.53
C CYS A 206 -20.11 7.50 -2.29
N ILE A 207 -20.70 7.38 -3.48
CA ILE A 207 -21.41 8.51 -4.07
C ILE A 207 -22.75 8.73 -3.35
N PRO A 208 -23.33 9.94 -3.38
CA PRO A 208 -24.61 10.22 -2.72
C PRO A 208 -25.75 9.28 -3.15
N GLU A 209 -25.76 8.88 -4.42
CA GLU A 209 -26.79 8.03 -5.03
C GLU A 209 -26.52 6.52 -4.86
N ALA A 210 -25.56 6.13 -4.03
CA ALA A 210 -25.17 4.73 -3.92
C ALA A 210 -26.30 3.84 -3.41
N LEU A 211 -26.46 2.67 -4.03
CA LEU A 211 -27.45 1.68 -3.67
C LEU A 211 -26.83 0.56 -2.84
N ILE A 212 -27.43 0.28 -1.69
CA ILE A 212 -26.97 -0.76 -0.78
C ILE A 212 -28.11 -1.78 -0.64
N ILE A 213 -27.86 -3.04 -1.03
CA ILE A 213 -28.90 -4.07 -1.15
C ILE A 213 -28.51 -5.29 -0.33
N LYS A 214 -29.37 -5.67 0.62
CA LYS A 214 -29.27 -6.94 1.33
C LYS A 214 -30.14 -7.98 0.64
N LYS A 215 -29.57 -9.14 0.31
CA LYS A 215 -30.30 -10.31 -0.15
C LYS A 215 -30.53 -11.30 0.99
N SER A 216 -31.69 -11.94 0.97
CA SER A 216 -32.05 -13.00 1.90
C SER A 216 -32.89 -14.03 1.14
N GLY A 217 -32.23 -14.97 0.48
CA GLY A 217 -32.90 -15.90 -0.44
C GLY A 217 -33.57 -15.14 -1.58
N LEU A 218 -34.89 -15.26 -1.72
CA LEU A 218 -35.63 -14.57 -2.77
C LEU A 218 -35.98 -13.12 -2.42
N ASP A 219 -35.93 -12.73 -1.14
CA ASP A 219 -36.29 -11.38 -0.69
C ASP A 219 -35.11 -10.39 -0.73
N GLN A 220 -35.41 -9.10 -0.72
CA GLN A 220 -34.41 -8.03 -0.69
C GLN A 220 -34.83 -6.83 0.16
N GLU A 221 -33.84 -6.22 0.80
CA GLU A 221 -33.95 -4.91 1.43
C GLU A 221 -33.05 -3.92 0.66
N VAL A 222 -33.61 -2.80 0.22
CA VAL A 222 -32.91 -1.78 -0.58
C VAL A 222 -32.78 -0.51 0.24
N TYR A 223 -31.55 0.01 0.31
CA TYR A 223 -31.22 1.21 1.06
C TYR A 223 -30.50 2.23 0.18
N ASN A 224 -30.78 3.51 0.43
CA ASN A 224 -29.82 4.59 0.18
C ASN A 224 -28.88 4.75 1.39
N LEU A 225 -27.94 5.69 1.34
CA LEU A 225 -26.96 5.87 2.43
C LEU A 225 -27.63 6.15 3.80
N ASP A 226 -28.61 7.04 3.86
CA ASP A 226 -29.25 7.44 5.13
C ASP A 226 -30.05 6.29 5.75
N SER A 227 -30.85 5.59 4.94
CA SER A 227 -31.63 4.43 5.39
C SER A 227 -30.76 3.22 5.71
N PHE A 228 -29.54 3.14 5.16
CA PHE A 228 -28.55 2.13 5.52
C PHE A 228 -27.90 2.41 6.89
N ILE A 229 -27.53 3.66 7.17
CA ILE A 229 -26.86 4.05 8.42
C ILE A 229 -27.83 4.06 9.60
N ALA A 230 -29.00 4.68 9.46
CA ALA A 230 -29.91 4.98 10.57
C ALA A 230 -30.20 3.79 11.51
N PRO A 231 -30.52 2.56 11.03
CA PRO A 231 -30.74 1.42 11.92
C PRO A 231 -29.46 0.96 12.61
N ARG A 232 -28.32 0.97 11.90
CA ARG A 232 -27.01 0.53 12.42
C ARG A 232 -26.50 1.47 13.50
N ARG A 233 -26.71 2.78 13.32
CA ARG A 233 -26.39 3.79 14.34
C ARG A 233 -27.09 3.50 15.65
N LYS A 234 -28.41 3.26 15.62
CA LYS A 234 -29.20 2.92 16.82
C LYS A 234 -28.71 1.62 17.49
N LEU A 235 -28.47 0.58 16.68
CA LEU A 235 -28.07 -0.74 17.15
C LEU A 235 -26.72 -0.72 17.90
N LEU A 236 -25.73 -0.03 17.31
CA LEU A 236 -24.36 0.03 17.82
C LEU A 236 -24.18 1.10 18.92
N SER A 237 -25.01 2.15 18.96
CA SER A 237 -25.00 3.13 20.06
C SER A 237 -25.80 2.67 21.27
N GLY A 238 -26.83 1.84 21.06
CA GLY A 238 -27.73 1.37 22.12
C GLY A 238 -27.19 0.21 22.96
N GLY A 239 -26.00 -0.30 22.65
CA GLY A 239 -25.39 -1.42 23.37
C GLY A 239 -25.96 -2.81 23.02
N ALA A 240 -26.96 -2.88 22.13
CA ALA A 240 -27.52 -4.14 21.64
C ALA A 240 -26.48 -4.94 20.84
N LEU A 241 -25.63 -4.25 20.06
CA LEU A 241 -24.50 -4.85 19.34
C LEU A 241 -23.17 -4.27 19.81
N THR A 242 -22.35 -5.10 20.44
CA THR A 242 -21.03 -4.71 20.98
C THR A 242 -19.93 -5.62 20.45
N GLY A 243 -18.68 -5.13 20.46
CA GLY A 243 -17.53 -5.90 19.97
C GLY A 243 -17.64 -6.27 18.48
N PHE A 244 -18.43 -5.50 17.72
CA PHE A 244 -18.68 -5.74 16.32
C PHE A 244 -17.46 -5.38 15.48
N SER A 245 -17.11 -6.29 14.57
CA SER A 245 -16.12 -6.09 13.52
C SER A 245 -16.50 -6.94 12.32
N GLU A 246 -16.23 -6.40 11.14
CA GLU A 246 -16.41 -7.08 9.86
C GLU A 246 -15.14 -6.88 9.02
N TRP A 247 -14.68 -7.92 8.35
CA TRP A 247 -13.47 -7.89 7.53
C TRP A 247 -13.60 -8.79 6.32
N GLU A 248 -12.84 -8.46 5.29
CA GLU A 248 -12.74 -9.25 4.07
C GLU A 248 -11.74 -10.41 4.24
N GLU A 249 -12.13 -11.60 3.79
CA GLU A 249 -11.29 -12.81 3.82
C GLU A 249 -10.64 -13.08 2.46
N SER A 250 -11.35 -12.80 1.37
CA SER A 250 -10.84 -12.91 0.01
C SER A 250 -11.56 -11.96 -0.93
N GLU A 251 -10.92 -11.65 -2.06
CA GLU A 251 -11.44 -10.72 -3.05
C GLU A 251 -11.04 -11.09 -4.48
N GLU A 252 -11.88 -10.69 -5.42
CA GLU A 252 -11.57 -10.62 -6.85
C GLU A 252 -11.99 -9.24 -7.37
N THR A 253 -11.02 -8.42 -7.78
CA THR A 253 -11.27 -7.08 -8.33
C THR A 253 -10.97 -7.02 -9.82
N ARG A 254 -11.91 -6.51 -10.61
CA ARG A 254 -11.72 -6.20 -12.03
C ARG A 254 -11.84 -4.69 -12.24
N ILE A 255 -10.83 -4.11 -12.87
CA ILE A 255 -10.76 -2.68 -13.20
C ILE A 255 -10.77 -2.52 -14.73
N SER A 256 -11.56 -1.59 -15.24
CA SER A 256 -11.57 -1.21 -16.66
C SER A 256 -11.68 0.31 -16.77
N GLY A 257 -10.55 0.97 -17.05
CA GLY A 257 -10.49 2.43 -17.11
C GLY A 257 -10.92 3.08 -15.80
N HIS A 258 -12.10 3.70 -15.79
CA HIS A 258 -12.64 4.45 -14.66
C HIS A 258 -13.80 3.74 -13.94
N ILE A 259 -14.01 2.46 -14.23
CA ILE A 259 -15.02 1.62 -13.57
C ILE A 259 -14.36 0.36 -13.02
N ALA A 260 -14.90 -0.17 -11.91
CA ALA A 260 -14.44 -1.42 -11.33
C ALA A 260 -15.56 -2.20 -10.64
N GLN A 261 -15.33 -3.50 -10.47
CA GLN A 261 -16.17 -4.39 -9.67
C GLN A 261 -15.28 -5.24 -8.75
N ARG A 262 -15.79 -5.55 -7.55
CA ARG A 262 -15.11 -6.43 -6.60
C ARG A 262 -16.09 -7.44 -6.02
N PHE A 263 -15.77 -8.72 -6.13
CA PHE A 263 -16.39 -9.76 -5.34
C PHE A 263 -15.58 -9.99 -4.08
N SER A 264 -16.23 -9.97 -2.93
CA SER A 264 -15.60 -10.12 -1.62
C SER A 264 -16.27 -11.23 -0.84
N GLN A 265 -15.49 -12.16 -0.28
CA GLN A 265 -15.95 -13.00 0.82
C GLN A 265 -15.56 -12.32 2.11
N TYR A 266 -16.48 -12.23 3.06
CA TYR A 266 -16.24 -11.53 4.32
C TYR A 266 -16.73 -12.33 5.50
N ARG A 267 -16.25 -11.92 6.66
CA ARG A 267 -16.73 -12.40 7.94
C ARG A 267 -17.02 -11.25 8.88
N LYS A 268 -18.00 -11.43 9.74
CA LYS A 268 -18.34 -10.53 10.84
C LYS A 268 -18.46 -11.31 12.14
N LYS A 269 -18.16 -10.63 13.24
CA LYS A 269 -18.41 -11.13 14.60
C LYS A 269 -18.88 -10.00 15.49
N GLY A 270 -19.50 -10.37 16.61
CA GLY A 270 -19.88 -9.43 17.66
C GLY A 270 -20.67 -10.12 18.76
N VAL A 271 -21.22 -9.34 19.68
CA VAL A 271 -22.12 -9.78 20.73
C VAL A 271 -23.45 -9.06 20.53
N MET A 272 -24.49 -9.81 20.18
CA MET A 272 -25.86 -9.33 19.99
C MET A 272 -26.70 -9.69 21.21
N ASP A 273 -27.21 -8.70 21.94
CA ASP A 273 -28.04 -8.87 23.14
C ASP A 273 -27.43 -9.86 24.15
N GLY A 274 -26.11 -9.73 24.38
CA GLY A 274 -25.34 -10.57 25.28
C GLY A 274 -24.92 -11.94 24.71
N ARG A 275 -25.27 -12.27 23.47
CA ARG A 275 -24.91 -13.54 22.83
C ARG A 275 -23.85 -13.34 21.74
N PRO A 276 -22.70 -14.05 21.80
CA PRO A 276 -21.69 -13.96 20.75
C PRO A 276 -22.22 -14.58 19.45
N PHE A 277 -21.85 -13.99 18.32
CA PHE A 277 -22.09 -14.55 17.00
C PHE A 277 -20.89 -14.32 16.08
N GLU A 278 -20.78 -15.19 15.10
CA GLU A 278 -19.87 -15.09 13.95
C GLU A 278 -20.65 -15.53 12.72
N GLN A 279 -20.52 -14.79 11.62
CA GLN A 279 -21.27 -15.06 10.39
C GLN A 279 -20.42 -14.68 9.20
N SER A 280 -20.58 -15.41 8.09
CA SER A 280 -19.88 -15.13 6.84
C SER A 280 -20.86 -14.63 5.79
N GLY A 281 -20.33 -14.09 4.71
CA GLY A 281 -21.14 -13.67 3.58
C GLY A 281 -20.31 -13.31 2.36
N ARG A 282 -21.01 -12.86 1.33
CA ARG A 282 -20.41 -12.31 0.12
C ARG A 282 -20.92 -10.91 -0.14
N LYS A 283 -20.06 -10.04 -0.65
CA LYS A 283 -20.40 -8.72 -1.16
C LYS A 283 -19.97 -8.60 -2.61
N LEU A 284 -20.80 -7.95 -3.40
CA LEU A 284 -20.43 -7.43 -4.72
C LEU A 284 -20.43 -5.91 -4.62
N PHE A 285 -19.28 -5.32 -4.88
CA PHE A 285 -19.10 -3.88 -4.96
C PHE A 285 -19.00 -3.44 -6.42
N GLN A 286 -19.57 -2.26 -6.70
CA GLN A 286 -19.35 -1.51 -7.92
C GLN A 286 -18.69 -0.17 -7.57
N PHE A 287 -17.72 0.24 -8.38
CA PHE A 287 -16.96 1.47 -8.16
C PHE A 287 -16.87 2.29 -9.43
N ILE A 288 -16.78 3.61 -9.24
CA ILE A 288 -16.41 4.57 -10.28
C ILE A 288 -15.25 5.42 -9.79
N LYS A 289 -14.40 5.86 -10.72
CA LYS A 289 -13.36 6.85 -10.48
C LYS A 289 -13.88 8.24 -10.82
N THR A 290 -13.95 9.12 -9.83
CA THR A 290 -14.38 10.52 -9.97
C THR A 290 -13.17 11.45 -9.93
N GLY A 291 -13.40 12.76 -10.05
CA GLY A 291 -12.36 13.77 -9.87
C GLY A 291 -11.70 13.77 -8.48
N THR A 292 -12.35 13.18 -7.49
CA THR A 292 -11.85 13.05 -6.11
C THR A 292 -11.32 11.66 -5.78
N GLY A 293 -11.33 10.72 -6.74
CA GLY A 293 -10.81 9.35 -6.56
C GLY A 293 -11.87 8.27 -6.75
N TRP A 294 -11.56 7.04 -6.33
CA TRP A 294 -12.51 5.93 -6.39
C TRP A 294 -13.61 6.08 -5.34
N GLN A 295 -14.85 5.81 -5.72
CA GLN A 295 -16.02 5.80 -4.85
C GLN A 295 -16.91 4.60 -5.15
N ILE A 296 -17.63 4.12 -4.13
CA ILE A 296 -18.59 3.01 -4.25
C ILE A 296 -19.92 3.54 -4.81
N THR A 297 -20.45 2.87 -5.82
CA THR A 297 -21.77 3.16 -6.41
C THR A 297 -22.83 2.16 -6.00
N ALA A 298 -22.45 0.91 -5.75
CA ALA A 298 -23.38 -0.09 -5.27
C ALA A 298 -22.67 -1.14 -4.41
N VAL A 299 -23.39 -1.64 -3.41
CA VAL A 299 -23.00 -2.81 -2.61
C VAL A 299 -24.19 -3.75 -2.53
N VAL A 300 -24.03 -4.97 -3.02
CA VAL A 300 -25.01 -6.05 -2.82
C VAL A 300 -24.39 -7.09 -1.92
N TRP A 301 -25.09 -7.56 -0.89
CA TRP A 301 -24.55 -8.62 -0.03
C TRP A 301 -25.57 -9.68 0.34
N GLU A 302 -25.06 -10.87 0.65
CA GLU A 302 -25.81 -12.01 1.16
C GLU A 302 -24.97 -12.72 2.24
N ASP A 303 -25.56 -12.94 3.40
CA ASP A 303 -24.95 -13.69 4.50
C ASP A 303 -25.29 -15.20 4.37
N TYR A 304 -24.42 -16.09 4.86
CA TYR A 304 -24.65 -17.54 4.96
C TYR A 304 -24.01 -18.17 6.20
#